data_AF-A0A0Q5ZTR4-F1
#
_entry.id   AF-A0A0Q5ZTR4-F1
#
_cell.length_a   1.000
_cell.length_b   1.000
_cell.length_c   1.000
_cell.angle_alpha   90.00
_cell.angle_beta   90.00
_cell.angle_gamma   90.00
#
_symmetry.space_group_name_H-M   'P 1'
#
loop_
_entity.id
_entity.type
_entity.pdbx_description
1 polymer ?
#
loop_
_entity_poly.entity_id
_entity_poly.type
_entity_poly.pdbx_seq_one_letter_code
_entity_poly.pdbx_strand_id
1 'polypeptide(L)'
;MEEINKLTQRQELKTYFETGKYPTESQFGRFIDNYVHLNEFNFGLEVKSTEIQNKYYHFYVATDLETSSRGHLNVEDNKENPPEEIEKFKHVLSRKVAYKCLNVKLSNELDLDKYQPKIIIKRYKQKKRLKSGYVKKAGFYQELQEDAKSWGRESEYPVKSHEMVLDINPINYFRPGKDYRDFYPAGTFNRPGSFRYTVHHRKPFSLIQMLLEIDINGTKFRSNPLNIKIILGREDDLINYLIN
;
A
#
# COMPACT_ATOMS: atom_id res chain seq x y z
N MET A 1 9.45 -14.17 53.64
CA MET A 1 10.49 -14.96 52.95
C MET A 1 9.79 -15.73 51.86
N GLU A 2 10.05 -15.59 50.57
CA GLU A 2 11.00 -14.80 49.78
C GLU A 2 10.26 -14.40 48.49
N GLU A 3 10.40 -13.16 48.04
CA GLU A 3 10.02 -12.78 46.69
C GLU A 3 10.97 -13.49 45.71
N ILE A 4 10.47 -14.48 44.98
CA ILE A 4 11.15 -15.01 43.80
C ILE A 4 10.99 -13.97 42.69
N ASN A 5 11.75 -12.88 42.78
CA ASN A 5 11.95 -11.98 41.65
C ASN A 5 12.84 -12.73 40.65
N LYS A 6 12.21 -13.57 39.82
CA LYS A 6 12.85 -14.12 38.63
C LYS A 6 13.31 -12.94 37.79
N LEU A 7 14.62 -12.68 37.80
CA LEU A 7 15.23 -11.67 36.96
C LEU A 7 14.84 -11.98 35.51
N THR A 8 14.47 -10.94 34.77
CA THR A 8 14.30 -11.09 33.31
C THR A 8 15.66 -11.40 32.69
N GLN A 9 15.74 -12.18 31.61
CA GLN A 9 17.01 -12.59 30.96
C GLN A 9 17.94 -11.42 30.63
N ARG A 10 17.38 -10.23 30.35
CA ARG A 10 18.12 -8.98 30.15
C ARG A 10 18.86 -8.50 31.41
N GLN A 11 18.25 -8.66 32.58
CA GLN A 11 18.85 -8.29 33.86
C GLN A 11 19.98 -9.26 34.22
N GLU A 12 19.83 -10.56 33.95
CA GLU A 12 20.89 -11.55 34.17
C GLU A 12 22.15 -11.22 33.36
N LEU A 13 22.00 -10.90 32.06
CA LEU A 13 23.11 -10.45 31.21
C LEU A 13 23.77 -9.18 31.72
N LYS A 14 22.99 -8.19 32.13
CA LYS A 14 23.50 -6.95 32.72
C LYS A 14 24.34 -7.24 33.96
N THR A 15 23.91 -8.17 34.81
CA THR A 15 24.68 -8.61 35.99
C THR A 15 26.00 -9.29 35.62
N TYR A 16 26.05 -10.11 34.56
CA TYR A 16 27.32 -10.70 34.09
C TYR A 16 28.35 -9.62 33.69
N PHE A 17 27.93 -8.60 32.94
CA PHE A 17 28.80 -7.50 32.54
C PHE A 17 29.19 -6.58 33.70
N GLU A 18 28.26 -6.27 34.61
CA GLU A 18 28.53 -5.42 35.77
C GLU A 18 29.41 -6.11 36.83
N THR A 19 29.34 -7.44 36.94
CA THR A 19 30.15 -8.22 37.89
C THR A 19 31.48 -8.71 37.32
N GLY A 20 31.77 -8.44 36.04
CA GLY A 20 32.99 -8.88 35.36
C GLY A 20 33.09 -10.40 35.15
N LYS A 21 31.97 -11.12 35.23
CA LYS A 21 31.90 -12.57 34.99
C LYS A 21 31.53 -12.85 33.54
N TYR A 22 32.27 -13.74 32.89
CA TYR A 22 31.95 -14.19 31.53
C TYR A 22 30.97 -15.38 31.58
N PRO A 23 29.88 -15.36 30.79
CA PRO A 23 29.01 -16.51 30.65
C PRO A 23 29.77 -17.69 30.02
N THR A 24 29.39 -18.92 30.37
CA THR A 24 29.90 -20.12 29.68
C THR A 24 29.39 -20.17 28.23
N GLU A 25 30.08 -20.90 27.35
CA GLU A 25 29.70 -21.03 25.92
C GLU A 25 28.25 -21.52 25.74
N SER A 26 27.81 -22.47 26.59
CA SER A 26 26.42 -22.96 26.59
C SER A 26 25.40 -21.90 27.01
N GLN A 27 25.73 -21.08 28.01
CA GLN A 27 24.87 -19.98 28.46
C GLN A 27 24.83 -18.87 27.41
N PHE A 28 25.97 -18.54 26.81
CA PHE A 28 26.06 -17.57 25.73
C PHE A 28 25.30 -18.03 24.49
N GLY A 29 25.41 -19.30 24.10
CA GLY A 29 24.62 -19.90 23.01
C GLY A 29 23.11 -19.77 23.25
N ARG A 30 22.63 -20.11 24.46
CA ARG A 30 21.22 -19.90 24.83
C ARG A 30 20.80 -18.43 24.78
N PHE A 31 21.69 -17.50 25.16
CA PHE A 31 21.38 -16.08 25.03
C PHE A 31 21.24 -15.69 23.57
N ILE A 32 22.21 -16.05 22.72
CA ILE A 32 22.14 -15.81 21.27
C ILE A 32 20.84 -16.38 20.70
N ASP A 33 20.49 -17.63 21.00
CA ASP A 33 19.25 -18.27 20.54
C ASP A 33 17.99 -17.50 20.96
N ASN A 34 17.94 -16.98 22.19
CA ASN A 34 16.83 -16.14 22.66
C ASN A 34 16.78 -14.77 21.96
N TYR A 35 17.91 -14.29 21.42
CA TYR A 35 18.02 -13.04 20.67
C TYR A 35 17.90 -13.23 19.15
N VAL A 36 18.02 -14.45 18.62
CA VAL A 36 17.81 -14.78 17.20
C VAL A 36 16.43 -14.29 16.74
N HIS A 37 15.41 -14.40 17.59
CA HIS A 37 14.07 -13.89 17.31
C HIS A 37 14.06 -12.37 17.06
N LEU A 38 14.91 -11.57 17.72
CA LEU A 38 14.99 -10.13 17.46
C LEU A 38 15.55 -9.82 16.06
N ASN A 39 16.42 -10.67 15.51
CA ASN A 39 16.80 -10.59 14.10
C ASN A 39 15.64 -11.00 13.19
N GLU A 40 14.87 -12.03 13.57
CA GLU A 40 13.66 -12.42 12.84
C GLU A 40 12.58 -11.31 12.82
N PHE A 41 12.56 -10.44 13.83
CA PHE A 41 11.64 -9.30 13.92
C PHE A 41 12.19 -7.99 13.33
N ASN A 42 13.45 -7.96 12.92
CA ASN A 42 14.03 -6.82 12.22
C ASN A 42 13.77 -6.96 10.71
N PHE A 43 12.53 -6.78 10.29
CA PHE A 43 12.14 -6.81 8.88
C PHE A 43 11.33 -5.57 8.54
N GLY A 44 11.43 -5.17 7.27
CA GLY A 44 10.81 -3.96 6.79
C GLY A 44 10.97 -3.82 5.29
N LEU A 45 10.59 -2.65 4.82
CA LEU A 45 10.66 -2.30 3.42
C LEU A 45 11.54 -1.07 3.25
N GLU A 46 12.22 -1.01 2.12
CA GLU A 46 12.78 0.20 1.57
C GLU A 46 12.05 0.45 0.26
N VAL A 47 11.44 1.63 0.11
CA VAL A 47 10.64 1.95 -1.07
C VAL A 47 11.22 3.18 -1.75
N LYS A 48 11.39 3.10 -3.07
CA LYS A 48 11.79 4.21 -3.93
C LYS A 48 10.88 4.27 -5.13
N SER A 49 10.76 5.43 -5.76
CA SER A 49 10.09 5.52 -7.06
C SER A 49 11.02 5.02 -8.16
N THR A 50 10.48 4.34 -9.17
CA THR A 50 11.25 3.93 -10.34
C THR A 50 11.66 5.12 -11.21
N GLU A 51 12.42 4.84 -12.26
CA GLU A 51 12.56 5.75 -13.39
C GLU A 51 11.21 6.01 -14.07
N ILE A 52 11.15 7.10 -14.83
CA ILE A 52 9.93 7.50 -15.55
C ILE A 52 9.76 6.57 -16.75
N GLN A 53 8.58 5.97 -16.85
CA GLN A 53 8.11 5.28 -18.05
C GLN A 53 6.90 6.00 -18.61
N ASN A 54 6.65 5.89 -19.92
CA ASN A 54 5.46 6.44 -20.55
C ASN A 54 4.45 5.32 -20.78
N LYS A 55 3.23 5.53 -20.30
CA LYS A 55 2.11 4.61 -20.53
C LYS A 55 1.03 5.34 -21.30
N TYR A 56 0.47 4.72 -22.34
CA TYR A 56 -0.61 5.30 -23.11
C TYR A 56 -1.95 4.78 -22.60
N TYR A 57 -2.89 5.70 -22.40
CA TYR A 57 -4.19 5.40 -21.83
C TYR A 57 -5.32 5.98 -22.65
N HIS A 58 -6.40 5.21 -22.78
CA HIS A 58 -7.72 5.68 -23.15
C HIS A 58 -8.54 5.96 -21.90
N PHE A 59 -9.12 7.16 -21.82
CA PHE A 59 -9.93 7.62 -20.70
C PHE A 59 -11.39 7.65 -21.10
N TYR A 60 -12.24 7.06 -20.27
CA TYR A 60 -13.67 6.97 -20.48
C TYR A 60 -14.45 7.48 -19.26
N VAL A 61 -15.63 8.03 -19.52
CA VAL A 61 -16.59 8.45 -18.48
C VAL A 61 -17.88 7.66 -18.68
N ALA A 62 -18.49 7.25 -17.57
CA ALA A 62 -19.76 6.53 -17.63
C ALA A 62 -20.86 7.41 -18.24
N THR A 63 -21.64 6.87 -19.17
CA THR A 63 -22.79 7.56 -19.77
C THR A 63 -23.96 7.64 -18.79
N ASP A 64 -24.07 6.69 -17.87
CA ASP A 64 -25.06 6.66 -16.81
C ASP A 64 -24.41 6.22 -15.48
N LEU A 65 -24.45 7.08 -14.47
CA LEU A 65 -23.85 6.84 -13.15
C LEU A 65 -24.67 5.88 -12.27
N GLU A 66 -25.96 5.69 -12.57
CA GLU A 66 -26.86 4.83 -11.79
C GLU A 66 -26.66 3.36 -12.15
N THR A 67 -26.45 3.06 -13.43
CA THR A 67 -26.25 1.69 -13.93
C THR A 67 -24.78 1.30 -14.05
N SER A 68 -23.85 2.25 -14.10
CA SER A 68 -22.42 1.96 -14.11
C SER A 68 -21.89 1.69 -12.71
N SER A 69 -21.23 0.55 -12.51
CA SER A 69 -20.54 0.24 -11.25
C SER A 69 -19.39 1.22 -10.96
N ARG A 70 -18.99 2.08 -11.92
CA ARG A 70 -17.87 3.05 -11.86
C ARG A 70 -18.15 4.30 -12.69
N GLY A 71 -17.76 5.48 -12.21
CA GLY A 71 -18.01 6.73 -12.93
C GLY A 71 -17.03 7.02 -14.08
N HIS A 72 -15.90 6.32 -14.11
CA HIS A 72 -14.87 6.44 -15.13
C HIS A 72 -14.14 5.11 -15.28
N LEU A 73 -13.47 4.94 -16.41
CA LEU A 73 -12.65 3.77 -16.76
C LEU A 73 -11.39 4.25 -17.48
N ASN A 74 -10.26 3.63 -17.14
CA ASN A 74 -8.98 3.88 -17.79
C ASN A 74 -8.49 2.56 -18.38
N VAL A 75 -8.16 2.56 -19.66
CA VAL A 75 -7.65 1.39 -20.37
C VAL A 75 -6.23 1.69 -20.84
N GLU A 76 -5.27 0.90 -20.37
CA GLU A 76 -3.87 0.98 -20.84
C GLU A 76 -3.79 0.34 -22.22
N ASP A 77 -3.17 1.02 -23.19
CA ASP A 77 -2.90 0.47 -24.51
C ASP A 77 -1.42 0.65 -24.85
N ASN A 78 -0.74 -0.46 -25.13
CA ASN A 78 0.69 -0.48 -25.43
C ASN A 78 1.00 -0.15 -26.89
N LYS A 79 0.00 -0.07 -27.78
CA LYS A 79 0.19 0.11 -29.23
C LYS A 79 -0.44 1.38 -29.80
N GLU A 80 -0.98 2.25 -28.95
CA GLU A 80 -1.64 3.51 -29.36
C GLU A 80 -2.73 3.29 -30.43
N ASN A 81 -3.49 2.20 -30.30
CA ASN A 81 -4.62 1.90 -31.16
C ASN A 81 -5.74 2.93 -30.97
N PRO A 82 -6.72 2.99 -31.88
CA PRO A 82 -7.96 3.73 -31.66
C PRO A 82 -8.70 3.21 -30.40
N PRO A 83 -9.40 4.11 -29.68
CA PRO A 83 -10.16 3.70 -28.50
C PRO A 83 -11.27 2.71 -28.86
N GLU A 84 -11.37 1.64 -28.07
CA GLU A 84 -12.45 0.66 -28.22
C GLU A 84 -13.79 1.25 -27.75
N GLU A 85 -14.88 0.81 -28.36
CA GLU A 85 -16.23 1.09 -27.87
C GLU A 85 -16.54 0.21 -26.67
N ILE A 86 -16.89 0.84 -25.55
CA ILE A 86 -17.18 0.16 -24.30
C ILE A 86 -18.61 0.49 -23.89
N GLU A 87 -19.44 -0.54 -23.71
CA GLU A 87 -20.84 -0.38 -23.33
C GLU A 87 -20.96 0.48 -22.06
N LYS A 88 -21.85 1.48 -22.07
CA LYS A 88 -22.10 2.44 -20.96
C LYS A 88 -20.94 3.40 -20.66
N PHE A 89 -19.93 3.47 -21.52
CA PHE A 89 -18.80 4.36 -21.36
C PHE A 89 -18.57 5.17 -22.64
N LYS A 90 -18.43 6.48 -22.47
CA LYS A 90 -18.05 7.40 -23.55
C LYS A 90 -16.56 7.68 -23.46
N HIS A 91 -15.84 7.45 -24.56
CA HIS A 91 -14.45 7.86 -24.69
C HIS A 91 -14.34 9.38 -24.57
N VAL A 92 -13.33 9.84 -23.82
CA VAL A 92 -13.06 11.26 -23.58
C VAL A 92 -11.78 11.69 -24.29
N LEU A 93 -10.68 10.96 -24.07
CA LEU A 93 -9.39 11.27 -24.67
C LEU A 93 -8.44 10.07 -24.61
N SER A 94 -7.38 10.13 -25.40
CA SER A 94 -6.28 9.17 -25.38
C SER A 94 -4.97 9.92 -25.27
N ARG A 95 -4.06 9.50 -24.36
CA ARG A 95 -2.79 10.21 -24.17
C ARG A 95 -1.72 9.40 -23.44
N LYS A 96 -0.45 9.77 -23.66
CA LYS A 96 0.71 9.32 -22.88
C LYS A 96 0.78 10.02 -21.52
N VAL A 97 0.87 9.23 -20.46
CA VAL A 97 1.04 9.67 -19.07
C VAL A 97 2.42 9.25 -18.62
N ALA A 98 3.20 10.21 -18.11
CA ALA A 98 4.47 9.91 -17.49
C ALA A 98 4.21 9.22 -16.14
N TYR A 99 4.83 8.07 -15.92
CA TYR A 99 4.43 7.14 -14.88
C TYR A 99 5.64 6.60 -14.15
N LYS A 100 5.61 6.65 -12.82
CA LYS A 100 6.55 5.91 -11.98
C LYS A 100 5.80 4.81 -11.24
N CYS A 101 6.47 3.68 -11.03
CA CYS A 101 6.06 2.61 -10.13
C CYS A 101 6.83 2.72 -8.81
N LEU A 102 6.55 1.80 -7.89
CA LEU A 102 7.30 1.67 -6.64
C LEU A 102 8.31 0.54 -6.79
N ASN A 103 9.60 0.85 -6.68
CA ASN A 103 10.62 -0.16 -6.42
C ASN A 103 10.62 -0.44 -4.91
N VAL A 104 10.33 -1.69 -4.54
CA VAL A 104 10.23 -2.16 -3.17
C VAL A 104 11.31 -3.19 -2.92
N LYS A 105 12.16 -2.91 -1.94
CA LYS A 105 13.21 -3.81 -1.48
C LYS A 105 12.95 -4.21 -0.02
N LEU A 106 13.22 -5.46 0.34
CA LEU A 106 13.24 -5.89 1.74
C LEU A 106 14.47 -5.28 2.44
N SER A 107 14.29 -4.74 3.64
CA SER A 107 15.38 -4.07 4.35
C SER A 107 16.52 -5.02 4.75
N ASN A 108 16.23 -6.31 4.89
CA ASN A 108 17.18 -7.36 5.26
C ASN A 108 16.96 -8.62 4.41
N GLU A 109 17.94 -9.53 4.43
CA GLU A 109 17.83 -10.85 3.83
C GLU A 109 16.85 -11.71 4.63
N LEU A 110 15.59 -11.70 4.19
CA LEU A 110 14.53 -12.54 4.72
C LEU A 110 14.43 -13.82 3.90
N ASP A 111 14.34 -14.98 4.54
CA ASP A 111 14.05 -16.25 3.88
C ASP A 111 12.60 -16.25 3.38
N LEU A 112 12.42 -16.15 2.07
CA LEU A 112 11.10 -16.02 1.44
C LEU A 112 10.28 -17.31 1.57
N ASP A 113 10.94 -18.46 1.53
CA ASP A 113 10.26 -19.77 1.59
C ASP A 113 9.80 -20.07 3.01
N LYS A 114 10.64 -19.75 4.00
CA LYS A 114 10.32 -19.92 5.42
C LYS A 114 9.20 -19.01 5.89
N TYR A 115 9.26 -17.72 5.55
CA TYR A 115 8.39 -16.69 6.16
C TYR A 115 7.22 -16.24 5.30
N GLN A 116 7.16 -16.67 4.03
CA GLN A 116 6.12 -16.35 3.04
C GLN A 116 5.68 -14.87 3.08
N PRO A 117 6.63 -13.93 2.95
CA PRO A 117 6.35 -12.51 3.11
C PRO A 117 5.31 -12.01 2.09
N LYS A 118 4.49 -11.06 2.54
CA LYS A 118 3.58 -10.31 1.68
C LYS A 118 3.52 -8.84 2.05
N ILE A 119 3.33 -8.01 1.04
CA ILE A 119 3.16 -6.57 1.21
C ILE A 119 1.67 -6.25 1.34
N ILE A 120 1.29 -5.60 2.44
CA ILE A 120 -0.06 -5.15 2.70
C ILE A 120 -0.17 -3.66 2.37
N ILE A 121 -1.13 -3.31 1.51
CA ILE A 121 -1.43 -1.92 1.18
C ILE A 121 -2.71 -1.49 1.90
N LYS A 122 -2.58 -0.53 2.80
CA LYS A 122 -3.71 0.15 3.43
C LYS A 122 -3.88 1.53 2.83
N ARG A 123 -5.13 1.92 2.60
CA ARG A 123 -5.47 3.25 2.08
C ARG A 123 -6.19 4.06 3.13
N TYR A 124 -5.86 5.34 3.21
CA TYR A 124 -6.57 6.24 4.10
C TYR A 124 -8.03 6.39 3.65
N LYS A 125 -8.97 6.14 4.58
CA LYS A 125 -10.40 6.38 4.40
C LYS A 125 -10.85 7.43 5.41
N GLN A 126 -11.67 8.36 4.95
CA GLN A 126 -12.27 9.38 5.80
C GLN A 126 -13.40 8.80 6.66
N LYS A 127 -13.78 9.54 7.70
CA LYS A 127 -14.91 9.22 8.57
C LYS A 127 -16.19 9.08 7.73
N LYS A 128 -16.94 8.00 7.95
CA LYS A 128 -18.15 7.70 7.17
C LYS A 128 -19.28 7.21 8.07
N ARG A 129 -20.48 7.76 7.89
CA ARG A 129 -21.71 7.21 8.46
C ARG A 129 -22.29 6.14 7.52
N LEU A 130 -22.53 4.94 8.02
CA LEU A 130 -23.13 3.84 7.28
C LEU A 130 -24.67 3.95 7.29
N LYS A 131 -25.34 3.21 6.40
CA LYS A 131 -26.82 3.13 6.38
C LYS A 131 -27.39 2.65 7.71
N SER A 132 -26.66 1.80 8.44
CA SER A 132 -27.00 1.33 9.79
C SER A 132 -26.90 2.41 10.89
N GLY A 133 -26.48 3.64 10.56
CA GLY A 133 -26.23 4.70 11.52
C GLY A 133 -24.84 4.67 12.16
N TYR A 134 -24.12 3.54 12.08
CA TYR A 134 -22.75 3.40 12.60
C TYR A 134 -21.77 4.37 11.92
N VAL A 135 -20.89 4.98 12.71
CA VAL A 135 -19.90 5.94 12.22
C VAL A 135 -18.52 5.28 12.22
N LYS A 136 -18.05 4.90 11.04
CA LYS A 136 -16.69 4.42 10.81
C LYS A 136 -15.73 5.60 10.96
N LYS A 137 -14.73 5.45 11.84
CA LYS A 137 -13.69 6.47 12.05
C LYS A 137 -12.79 6.62 10.81
N ALA A 138 -12.09 7.75 10.72
CA ALA A 138 -11.07 7.94 9.69
C ALA A 138 -9.82 7.14 10.06
N GLY A 139 -9.08 6.64 9.05
CA GLY A 139 -7.86 5.88 9.27
C GLY A 139 -7.42 5.07 8.06
N PHE A 140 -6.34 4.32 8.21
CA PHE A 140 -5.82 3.43 7.16
C PHE A 140 -6.50 2.07 7.25
N TYR A 141 -7.13 1.66 6.14
CA TYR A 141 -7.83 0.39 6.03
C TYR A 141 -7.30 -0.39 4.83
N GLN A 142 -7.11 -1.68 5.04
CA GLN A 142 -6.86 -2.61 3.95
C GLN A 142 -8.08 -2.67 3.02
N GLU A 143 -7.84 -2.78 1.72
CA GLU A 143 -8.91 -2.93 0.74
C GLU A 143 -9.43 -4.38 0.74
N LEU A 144 -10.70 -4.58 0.41
CA LEU A 144 -11.16 -5.93 0.11
C LEU A 144 -10.54 -6.35 -1.22
N GLN A 145 -10.23 -7.64 -1.34
CA GLN A 145 -9.55 -8.15 -2.53
C GLN A 145 -10.38 -7.96 -3.80
N GLU A 146 -11.69 -8.15 -3.72
CA GLU A 146 -12.63 -7.92 -4.83
C GLU A 146 -12.66 -6.44 -5.25
N ASP A 147 -12.72 -5.53 -4.28
CA ASP A 147 -12.63 -4.09 -4.54
C ASP A 147 -11.32 -3.76 -5.26
N ALA A 148 -10.19 -4.27 -4.76
CA ALA A 148 -8.88 -4.01 -5.35
C ALA A 148 -8.79 -4.54 -6.80
N LYS A 149 -9.20 -5.78 -7.04
CA LYS A 149 -9.19 -6.42 -8.37
C LYS A 149 -9.98 -5.63 -9.38
N SER A 150 -11.14 -5.11 -8.96
CA SER A 150 -11.93 -4.26 -9.85
C SER A 150 -11.06 -3.09 -10.34
N TRP A 151 -10.24 -2.47 -9.49
CA TRP A 151 -9.33 -1.36 -9.84
C TRP A 151 -8.04 -1.81 -10.54
N GLY A 152 -7.97 -3.04 -11.06
CA GLY A 152 -6.79 -3.56 -11.76
C GLY A 152 -5.55 -3.58 -10.86
N ARG A 153 -5.72 -3.94 -9.59
CA ARG A 153 -4.65 -4.01 -8.59
C ARG A 153 -4.96 -5.05 -7.51
N GLU A 154 -3.98 -5.31 -6.64
CA GLU A 154 -4.13 -6.26 -5.53
C GLU A 154 -4.25 -5.54 -4.17
N SER A 155 -4.88 -6.19 -3.19
CA SER A 155 -4.89 -5.71 -1.79
C SER A 155 -3.65 -6.15 -1.03
N GLU A 156 -3.16 -7.35 -1.36
CA GLU A 156 -1.96 -7.97 -0.80
C GLU A 156 -1.07 -8.44 -1.96
N TYR A 157 0.23 -8.17 -1.87
CA TYR A 157 1.19 -8.51 -2.91
C TYR A 157 2.15 -9.57 -2.36
N PRO A 158 2.11 -10.81 -2.84
CA PRO A 158 3.09 -11.83 -2.47
C PRO A 158 4.49 -11.36 -2.85
N VAL A 159 5.43 -11.44 -1.92
CA VAL A 159 6.83 -11.08 -2.19
C VAL A 159 7.50 -12.28 -2.85
N LYS A 160 7.93 -12.10 -4.10
CA LYS A 160 8.56 -13.14 -4.92
C LYS A 160 10.09 -13.05 -4.97
N SER A 161 10.63 -11.90 -4.57
CA SER A 161 12.05 -11.58 -4.63
C SER A 161 12.33 -10.47 -3.60
N HIS A 162 13.59 -10.37 -3.14
CA HIS A 162 14.02 -9.33 -2.20
C HIS A 162 13.88 -7.91 -2.75
N GLU A 163 13.84 -7.75 -4.06
CA GLU A 163 13.56 -6.49 -4.75
C GLU A 163 12.51 -6.73 -5.83
N MET A 164 11.48 -5.88 -5.89
CA MET A 164 10.39 -6.01 -6.85
C MET A 164 9.79 -4.65 -7.22
N VAL A 165 9.26 -4.55 -8.44
CA VAL A 165 8.53 -3.36 -8.88
C VAL A 165 7.02 -3.59 -8.71
N LEU A 166 6.37 -2.69 -7.98
CA LEU A 166 4.92 -2.68 -7.76
C LEU A 166 4.26 -1.52 -8.49
N ASP A 167 3.29 -1.86 -9.33
CA ASP A 167 2.31 -0.91 -9.85
C ASP A 167 1.04 -0.97 -9.00
N ILE A 168 0.80 0.07 -8.21
CA ILE A 168 -0.37 0.17 -7.31
C ILE A 168 -1.59 0.84 -7.97
N ASN A 169 -1.53 0.93 -9.31
CA ASN A 169 -2.49 1.50 -10.23
C ASN A 169 -3.00 2.93 -9.85
N PRO A 170 -2.11 3.90 -9.59
CA PRO A 170 -2.45 5.29 -9.31
C PRO A 170 -3.19 6.02 -10.44
N ILE A 171 -3.17 5.52 -11.69
CA ILE A 171 -3.88 6.13 -12.82
C ILE A 171 -5.38 6.33 -12.53
N ASN A 172 -5.95 5.48 -11.68
CA ASN A 172 -7.35 5.59 -11.27
C ASN A 172 -7.67 6.90 -10.52
N TYR A 173 -6.65 7.54 -9.93
CA TYR A 173 -6.78 8.85 -9.26
C TYR A 173 -6.38 10.01 -10.15
N PHE A 174 -5.78 9.73 -11.31
CA PHE A 174 -5.24 10.71 -12.22
C PHE A 174 -6.33 11.54 -12.89
N ARG A 175 -6.05 12.82 -13.16
CA ARG A 175 -6.92 13.73 -13.90
C ARG A 175 -6.12 14.37 -15.05
N PRO A 176 -6.47 14.13 -16.32
CA PRO A 176 -5.68 14.54 -17.51
C PRO A 176 -5.52 16.04 -17.79
N GLY A 177 -6.00 16.93 -16.91
CA GLY A 177 -5.84 18.38 -17.09
C GLY A 177 -7.02 19.21 -16.57
N LYS A 178 -6.89 20.54 -16.69
CA LYS A 178 -7.92 21.53 -16.28
C LYS A 178 -9.11 21.58 -17.25
N ASP A 179 -8.84 21.34 -18.53
CA ASP A 179 -9.84 21.48 -19.61
C ASP A 179 -10.81 20.31 -19.67
N TYR A 180 -10.40 19.13 -19.19
CA TYR A 180 -11.24 17.96 -19.04
C TYR A 180 -12.04 18.04 -17.74
N ARG A 181 -13.08 18.88 -17.75
CA ARG A 181 -13.98 19.11 -16.60
C ARG A 181 -14.92 17.95 -16.33
N ASP A 182 -15.27 17.20 -17.38
CA ASP A 182 -16.23 16.09 -17.29
C ASP A 182 -15.55 14.79 -16.85
N PHE A 183 -14.23 14.70 -16.98
CA PHE A 183 -13.45 13.59 -16.44
C PHE A 183 -13.16 13.82 -14.96
N TYR A 184 -13.83 13.05 -14.11
CA TYR A 184 -13.53 13.03 -12.68
C TYR A 184 -12.91 11.69 -12.24
N PRO A 185 -11.79 11.69 -11.49
CA PRO A 185 -11.11 10.46 -11.08
C PRO A 185 -11.92 9.56 -10.14
N ALA A 186 -11.44 8.35 -9.91
CA ALA A 186 -12.08 7.37 -9.04
C ALA A 186 -12.51 7.95 -7.69
N GLY A 187 -13.81 7.85 -7.41
CA GLY A 187 -14.45 8.19 -6.15
C GLY A 187 -14.88 9.66 -6.01
N THR A 188 -14.72 10.52 -7.00
CA THR A 188 -15.24 11.91 -6.93
C THR A 188 -16.74 12.01 -7.20
N PHE A 189 -17.35 11.02 -7.83
CA PHE A 189 -18.78 11.00 -8.10
C PHE A 189 -19.57 10.66 -6.82
N ASN A 190 -20.57 11.49 -6.52
CA ASN A 190 -21.47 11.26 -5.40
C ASN A 190 -22.32 10.01 -5.68
N ARG A 191 -22.16 8.97 -4.86
CA ARG A 191 -23.03 7.79 -4.89
C ARG A 191 -23.60 7.52 -3.50
N PRO A 192 -24.91 7.28 -3.37
CA PRO A 192 -25.52 6.88 -2.10
C PRO A 192 -24.82 5.65 -1.52
N GLY A 193 -24.26 5.76 -0.31
CA GLY A 193 -23.49 4.68 0.32
C GLY A 193 -22.02 4.57 -0.10
N SER A 194 -21.49 5.43 -0.97
CA SER A 194 -20.05 5.52 -1.26
C SER A 194 -19.27 6.29 -0.18
N PHE A 195 -17.94 6.12 -0.13
CA PHE A 195 -17.08 6.69 0.92
C PHE A 195 -16.90 8.22 0.86
N ARG A 196 -17.33 8.89 -0.21
CA ARG A 196 -16.95 10.28 -0.49
C ARG A 196 -18.21 11.14 -0.67
N TYR A 197 -18.63 11.76 0.43
CA TYR A 197 -19.89 12.53 0.53
C TYR A 197 -19.66 14.05 0.63
N THR A 198 -18.50 14.57 0.22
CA THR A 198 -18.17 15.99 0.44
C THR A 198 -17.49 16.64 -0.76
N VAL A 199 -18.17 17.65 -1.30
CA VAL A 199 -17.75 18.48 -2.44
C VAL A 199 -16.46 19.29 -2.10
N HIS A 200 -16.23 19.59 -0.82
CA HIS A 200 -15.08 20.33 -0.31
C HIS A 200 -13.83 19.48 0.01
N HIS A 201 -13.90 18.15 -0.20
CA HIS A 201 -12.79 17.22 0.08
C HIS A 201 -12.34 16.47 -1.18
N ARG A 202 -12.34 17.17 -2.33
CA ARG A 202 -11.66 16.79 -3.59
C ARG A 202 -10.13 16.75 -3.45
N LYS A 203 -9.60 16.37 -2.29
CA LYS A 203 -8.17 16.31 -2.02
C LYS A 203 -7.62 15.01 -2.64
N PRO A 204 -6.71 15.08 -3.63
CA PRO A 204 -6.05 13.93 -4.23
C PRO A 204 -4.96 13.42 -3.28
N PHE A 205 -5.35 13.02 -2.07
CA PHE A 205 -4.42 12.44 -1.09
C PHE A 205 -4.83 10.99 -0.85
N SER A 206 -4.47 10.10 -1.76
CA SER A 206 -4.35 8.69 -1.39
C SER A 206 -3.04 8.54 -0.62
N LEU A 207 -3.09 8.93 0.66
CA LEU A 207 -2.11 8.46 1.62
C LEU A 207 -2.28 6.94 1.70
N ILE A 208 -1.18 6.25 1.48
CA ILE A 208 -1.07 4.81 1.52
C ILE A 208 -0.13 4.47 2.66
N GLN A 209 -0.46 3.41 3.38
CA GLN A 209 0.45 2.74 4.27
C GLN A 209 0.82 1.40 3.67
N MET A 210 2.13 1.20 3.47
CA MET A 210 2.70 -0.05 3.03
C MET A 210 3.36 -0.75 4.23
N LEU A 211 3.05 -2.02 4.43
CA LEU A 211 3.63 -2.84 5.49
C LEU A 211 4.10 -4.17 4.92
N LEU A 212 5.17 -4.73 5.46
CA LEU A 212 5.55 -6.11 5.27
C LEU A 212 4.86 -6.96 6.34
N GLU A 213 4.19 -8.04 5.95
CA GLU A 213 3.65 -9.06 6.83
C GLU A 213 4.39 -10.38 6.58
N ILE A 214 4.82 -11.04 7.65
CA ILE A 214 5.44 -12.36 7.62
C ILE A 214 4.65 -13.32 8.51
N ASP A 215 4.76 -14.62 8.22
CA ASP A 215 4.21 -15.68 9.06
C ASP A 215 5.35 -16.43 9.75
N ILE A 216 5.30 -16.50 11.08
CA ILE A 216 6.21 -17.33 11.89
C ILE A 216 5.33 -18.29 12.70
N ASN A 217 5.37 -19.58 12.36
CA ASN A 217 4.65 -20.64 13.05
C ASN A 217 3.14 -20.35 13.24
N GLY A 218 2.49 -19.78 12.22
CA GLY A 218 1.06 -19.43 12.22
C GLY A 218 0.74 -18.08 12.86
N THR A 219 1.76 -17.37 13.37
CA THR A 219 1.60 -16.03 13.95
C THR A 219 2.07 -14.97 12.96
N LYS A 220 1.19 -14.01 12.66
CA LYS A 220 1.47 -12.93 11.71
C LYS A 220 2.15 -11.75 12.39
N PHE A 221 3.32 -11.37 11.88
CA PHE A 221 4.05 -10.19 12.33
C PHE A 221 4.07 -9.13 11.24
N ARG A 222 4.07 -7.86 11.63
CA ARG A 222 4.05 -6.71 10.71
C ARG A 222 5.18 -5.75 10.98
N SER A 223 5.81 -5.27 9.93
CA SER A 223 6.82 -4.22 10.02
C SER A 223 6.21 -2.88 10.42
N ASN A 224 7.08 -1.92 10.72
CA ASN A 224 6.67 -0.52 10.78
C ASN A 224 6.07 -0.09 9.43
N PRO A 225 5.00 0.73 9.44
CA PRO A 225 4.36 1.18 8.22
C PRO A 225 5.19 2.28 7.54
N LEU A 226 5.36 2.18 6.23
CA LEU A 226 5.85 3.27 5.39
C LEU A 226 4.69 4.06 4.82
N ASN A 227 4.76 5.39 4.89
CA ASN A 227 3.70 6.24 4.40
C ASN A 227 4.06 6.74 3.00
N ILE A 228 3.21 6.41 2.02
CA ILE A 228 3.41 6.79 0.62
C ILE A 228 2.29 7.74 0.22
N LYS A 229 2.66 8.89 -0.32
CA LYS A 229 1.73 9.87 -0.87
C LYS A 229 1.88 9.90 -2.38
N ILE A 230 0.79 9.62 -3.10
CA ILE A 230 0.76 9.76 -4.55
C ILE A 230 0.75 11.25 -4.91
N ILE A 231 1.64 11.64 -5.80
CA ILE A 231 1.72 12.95 -6.42
C ILE A 231 1.20 12.80 -7.86
N LEU A 232 0.16 13.55 -8.19
CA LEU A 232 -0.40 13.59 -9.54
C LEU A 232 -0.08 14.96 -10.14
N GLY A 233 0.75 14.95 -11.18
CA GLY A 233 1.08 16.11 -11.99
C GLY A 233 -0.17 16.63 -12.70
N ARG A 234 -0.27 17.96 -12.83
CA ARG A 234 -1.40 18.63 -13.47
C ARG A 234 -1.10 19.13 -14.89
N GLU A 235 0.16 19.44 -15.17
CA GLU A 235 0.58 20.09 -16.43
C GLU A 235 1.42 19.11 -17.26
N ASP A 236 2.30 18.35 -16.63
CA ASP A 236 3.15 17.34 -17.29
C ASP A 236 2.58 15.91 -17.24
N ASP A 237 1.37 15.74 -16.69
CA ASP A 237 0.71 14.42 -16.59
C ASP A 237 1.61 13.33 -15.99
N LEU A 238 2.36 13.70 -14.96
CA LEU A 238 3.29 12.82 -14.27
C LEU A 238 2.67 12.21 -13.02
N ILE A 239 2.72 10.89 -12.90
CA ILE A 239 2.43 10.18 -11.66
C ILE A 239 3.73 9.86 -10.92
N ASN A 240 3.85 10.36 -9.69
CA ASN A 240 5.03 10.22 -8.84
C ASN A 240 4.63 9.95 -7.39
N TYR A 241 5.60 9.73 -6.50
CA TYR A 241 5.38 9.44 -5.09
C TYR A 241 6.30 10.26 -4.18
N LEU A 242 5.78 10.60 -3.01
CA LEU A 242 6.55 11.03 -1.85
C LEU A 242 6.49 9.91 -0.81
N ILE A 243 7.65 9.48 -0.31
CA ILE A 243 7.79 8.33 0.58
C ILE A 243 8.39 8.84 1.89
N ASN A 244 7.68 8.59 2.99
CA ASN A 244 8.03 9.02 4.35
C ASN A 244 8.15 7.83 5.30
#